data_AF-A0A7X8FS38-F1
#
_entry.id   AF-A0A7X8FS38-F1
#
_cell.length_a   1.000
_cell.length_b   1.000
_cell.length_c   1.000
_cell.angle_alpha   90.00
_cell.angle_beta   90.00
_cell.angle_gamma   90.00
#
_symmetry.space_group_name_H-M   'P 1'
#
loop_
_entity.id
_entity.type
_entity.pdbx_description
1 polymer ?
#
loop_
_entity_poly.entity_id
_entity_poly.type
_entity_poly.pdbx_seq_one_letter_code
_entity_poly.pdbx_strand_id
1 'polypeptide(L)' 'MKLSDDQLRSMLKTMLTIRHFEYEAQSQFAMGVIPGFVHLYIGEEAVATGACAALNEDDYITST' A
#
# COMPACT_ATOMS: atom_id res chain seq x y z
N MET A 1 2.75 -2.67 -22.25
CA MET A 1 3.80 -3.56 -21.71
C MET A 1 3.14 -4.78 -21.12
N LYS A 2 3.62 -5.99 -21.40
CA LYS A 2 3.09 -7.21 -20.78
C LYS A 2 3.90 -7.47 -19.51
N LEU A 3 3.25 -7.53 -18.36
CA LEU A 3 3.89 -7.88 -17.09
C LEU A 3 4.18 -9.38 -17.05
N SER A 4 5.30 -9.77 -16.44
CA SER A 4 5.59 -11.17 -16.13
C SER A 4 4.72 -11.67 -14.98
N ASP A 5 4.55 -12.99 -14.90
CA ASP A 5 3.80 -13.63 -13.80
C ASP A 5 4.40 -13.29 -12.43
N ASP A 6 5.72 -13.17 -12.33
CA ASP A 6 6.41 -12.80 -11.09
C ASP A 6 6.13 -11.35 -10.69
N GLN A 7 6.08 -10.43 -11.66
CA GLN A 7 5.67 -9.05 -11.40
C GLN A 7 4.21 -9.00 -10.93
N LEU A 8 3.31 -9.73 -11.57
CA LEU A 8 1.90 -9.80 -11.16
C LEU A 8 1.74 -10.35 -9.73
N ARG A 9 2.47 -11.42 -9.38
CA ARG A 9 2.48 -11.98 -8.02
C ARG A 9 3.05 -11.00 -7.00
N SER A 10 4.13 -10.28 -7.34
CA SER A 10 4.73 -9.26 -6.49
C SER A 10 3.77 -8.09 -6.22
N MET A 11 3.12 -7.59 -7.27
CA MET A 11 2.14 -6.52 -7.15
C MET A 11 0.93 -6.97 -6.31
N LEU A 12 0.41 -8.18 -6.54
CA LEU A 12 -0.67 -8.73 -5.71
C LEU A 12 -0.25 -8.86 -4.24
N LYS A 13 0.96 -9.38 -3.98
CA LYS A 13 1.50 -9.47 -2.62
C LYS A 13 1.57 -8.08 -1.97
N THR A 14 2.05 -7.08 -2.70
CA THR A 14 2.14 -5.69 -2.21
C THR A 14 0.77 -5.14 -1.84
N MET A 15 -0.24 -5.28 -2.71
CA MET A 15 -1.61 -4.84 -2.42
C MET A 15 -2.19 -5.54 -1.18
N LEU A 16 -1.98 -6.85 -1.04
CA LEU A 16 -2.43 -7.59 0.14
C LEU A 16 -1.70 -7.14 1.41
N THR A 17 -0.39 -6.88 1.32
CA THR A 17 0.38 -6.37 2.45
C THR A 17 -0.13 -5.01 2.91
N ILE A 18 -0.39 -4.07 1.98
CA ILE A 18 -1.01 -2.78 2.30
C ILE A 18 -2.36 -3.01 2.98
N ARG A 19 -3.26 -3.79 2.37
CA ARG A 19 -4.59 -4.08 2.94
C ARG A 19 -4.52 -4.63 4.37
N HIS A 20 -3.64 -5.59 4.62
CA HIS A 20 -3.47 -6.19 5.94
C HIS A 20 -2.93 -5.19 6.96
N PHE A 21 -1.94 -4.37 6.58
CA PHE A 21 -1.41 -3.33 7.43
C PHE A 21 -2.49 -2.32 7.81
N GLU A 22 -3.27 -1.86 6.83
CA GLU A 22 -4.34 -0.88 7.04
C GLU A 22 -5.44 -1.40 7.98
N TYR A 23 -5.85 -2.67 7.85
CA TYR A 23 -6.81 -3.26 8.79
C TYR A 23 -6.25 -3.40 10.22
N GLU A 24 -4.97 -3.74 10.36
CA GLU A 24 -4.33 -3.79 11.67
C GLU A 24 -4.23 -2.40 12.28
N ALA A 25 -3.82 -1.39 11.50
CA ALA A 25 -3.80 0.01 11.93
C ALA A 25 -5.19 0.49 12.38
N GLN A 26 -6.25 0.13 11.64
CA GLN A 26 -7.63 0.40 12.02
C GLN A 26 -7.99 -0.24 13.37
N SER A 27 -7.62 -1.51 13.58
CA SER A 27 -7.89 -2.24 14.82
C SER A 27 -7.17 -1.61 16.02
N GLN A 28 -5.87 -1.34 15.88
CA GLN A 28 -5.06 -0.72 16.92
C GLN A 28 -5.53 0.70 17.27
N PHE A 29 -5.98 1.46 16.27
CA PHE A 29 -6.62 2.75 16.48
C PHE A 29 -7.94 2.62 17.24
N ALA A 30 -8.81 1.68 16.86
CA ALA A 30 -10.07 1.43 17.55
C ALA A 30 -9.88 0.98 19.02
N MET A 31 -8.77 0.29 19.32
CA MET A 31 -8.39 -0.08 20.69
C MET A 31 -7.76 1.07 21.49
N GLY A 32 -7.52 2.23 20.87
CA GLY A 32 -6.87 3.38 21.50
C GLY A 32 -5.36 3.21 21.70
N VAL A 33 -4.74 2.20 21.09
CA VAL A 33 -3.28 1.97 21.15
C VAL A 33 -2.54 3.00 20.30
N ILE A 34 -3.10 3.36 19.13
CA ILE A 34 -2.57 4.42 18.27
C ILE A 34 -3.28 5.74 18.62
N PRO A 35 -2.57 6.73 19.20
CA PRO A 35 -3.16 8.03 19.51
C PRO A 35 -3.27 8.93 18.27
N GLY A 36 -4.20 9.89 18.29
CA GLY A 36 -4.32 10.92 17.26
C GLY A 36 -5.29 10.56 16.14
N PHE A 37 -4.83 10.63 14.88
CA PHE A 37 -5.64 10.36 13.69
C PHE A 37 -4.96 9.34 12.80
N VAL A 38 -5.75 8.41 12.25
CA VAL A 38 -5.30 7.44 11.26
C VAL A 38 -6.08 7.66 9.97
N HIS A 39 -5.37 7.86 8.87
CA HIS A 39 -5.92 7.94 7.52
C HIS A 39 -5.66 6.62 6.83
N LEU A 40 -6.73 5.91 6.48
CA LEU A 40 -6.62 4.55 5.95
C LEU A 40 -6.63 4.56 4.42
N TYR A 41 -5.80 3.72 3.84
CA TYR A 41 -5.64 3.57 2.38
C TYR A 41 -6.43 2.37 1.80
N ILE A 42 -7.40 1.85 2.57
CA ILE A 42 -8.19 0.67 2.23
C ILE A 42 -9.00 0.94 0.96
N GLY A 43 -8.76 0.15 -0.08
CA GLY A 43 -9.42 0.25 -1.39
C GLY A 43 -8.60 0.99 -2.45
N GLU A 44 -7.48 1.62 -2.08
CA GLU A 44 -6.62 2.40 -2.97
C GLU A 44 -5.27 1.71 -3.26
N GLU A 45 -5.09 0.45 -2.85
CA GLU A 45 -3.79 -0.24 -2.84
C GLU A 45 -3.16 -0.36 -4.23
N ALA A 46 -3.99 -0.44 -5.26
CA ALA A 46 -3.55 -0.49 -6.65
C ALA A 46 -2.83 0.80 -7.08
N VAL A 47 -3.17 1.95 -6.49
CA VAL A 47 -2.56 3.24 -6.82
C VAL A 47 -1.10 3.28 -6.39
N ALA A 48 -0.82 3.02 -5.10
CA ALA A 48 0.55 3.02 -4.59
C ALA A 48 1.37 1.87 -5.20
N THR A 49 0.79 0.67 -5.30
CA THR A 49 1.48 -0.49 -5.89
C THR A 49 1.83 -0.24 -7.36
N GLY A 50 0.88 0.27 -8.14
CA GLY A 50 1.07 0.52 -9.56
C GLY A 50 2.01 1.68 -9.84
N ALA A 51 1.86 2.79 -9.11
CA ALA A 51 2.74 3.94 -9.23
C ALA A 51 4.19 3.55 -8.90
N CYS A 52 4.44 2.97 -7.72
CA CYS A 52 5.79 2.61 -7.29
C CYS A 52 6.42 1.50 -8.16
N ALA A 53 5.63 0.57 -8.70
CA ALA A 53 6.15 -0.45 -9.62
C ALA A 53 6.60 0.10 -10.99
N ALA A 54 6.19 1.33 -11.33
CA ALA A 54 6.56 2.01 -12.57
C ALA A 54 7.72 3.02 -12.39
N LEU A 55 8.13 3.29 -11.15
CA LEU A 55 9.25 4.18 -10.83
C LEU A 55 10.58 3.42 -10.86
N ASN A 56 11.65 4.14 -11.18
CA ASN A 56 13.03 3.71 -10.93
C ASN A 56 13.48 4.16 -9.53
N GLU A 57 14.59 3.61 -9.04
CA GLU A 57 15.11 3.92 -7.71
C GLU A 57 15.55 5.38 -7.55
N ASP A 58 15.84 6.08 -8.65
CA ASP A 58 16.24 7.48 -8.70
C ASP A 58 15.09 8.46 -9.00
N ASP A 59 13.88 7.95 -9.22
CA ASP A 59 12.68 8.78 -9.37
C ASP A 59 12.17 9.28 -8.01
N TYR A 60 11.56 10.47 -8.01
CA TYR A 60 10.99 11.10 -6.82
C TYR A 60 9.47 11.05 -6.84
N ILE A 61 8.85 10.76 -5.69
CA ILE A 61 7.40 10.77 -5.47
C ILE A 61 7.07 11.48 -4.15
N THR A 62 5.92 12.13 -4.10
CA THR A 62 5.35 12.72 -2.88
C THR A 62 3.88 12.28 -2.73
N SER A 63 3.41 12.24 -1.49
CA SER A 63 2.00 12.04 -1.12
C SER A 63 1.58 13.10 -0.09
N THR A 64 0.28 13.29 0.07
CA THR A 64 -0.33 14.03 1.19
C THR A 64 -0.36 13.21 2.46
#